data_AF-A0A5N1GLT0-F1
#
_entry.id   AF-A0A5N1GLT0-F1
#
_cell.length_a   1.000
_cell.length_b   1.000
_cell.length_c   1.000
_cell.angle_alpha   90.00
_cell.angle_beta   90.00
_cell.angle_gamma   90.00
#
_symmetry.space_group_name_H-M   'P 1'
#
loop_
_entity.id
_entity.type
_entity.pdbx_description
1 polymer ?
#
loop_
_entity_poly.entity_id
_entity_poly.type
_entity_poly.pdbx_seq_one_letter_code
_entity_poly.pdbx_strand_id
1 'polypeptide(L)'
;MSQTLDLKKALIRLQFGDYLPLVQAFNYQDLDKVKNQLTFNFAEITDQAAFYMVARGYLAHWESPYQKESLVRKGNRYRQDNRVVDEVEDDFLEAVWQAYVQVKEEAQSQDSARGQSVITRHGSQESIWEQLMRDGVPELKQKVSQYKAQNGLED
;
A
#
# COMPACT_ATOMS: atom_id res chain seq x y z
N MET A 1 28.07 -9.09 -9.41
CA MET A 1 28.40 -7.69 -9.78
C MET A 1 27.27 -6.96 -10.50
N SER A 2 26.35 -7.63 -11.22
CA SER A 2 25.23 -6.97 -11.95
C SER A 2 24.26 -6.21 -11.04
N GLN A 3 23.70 -6.87 -10.01
CA GLN A 3 22.67 -6.27 -9.15
C GLN A 3 23.09 -4.96 -8.46
N THR A 4 24.36 -4.82 -8.09
CA THR A 4 24.88 -3.56 -7.50
C THR A 4 24.92 -2.42 -8.52
N LEU A 5 25.23 -2.71 -9.78
CA LEU A 5 25.20 -1.73 -10.85
C LEU A 5 23.74 -1.33 -11.17
N ASP A 6 22.84 -2.31 -11.21
CA ASP A 6 21.42 -2.11 -11.49
C ASP A 6 20.74 -1.28 -10.40
N LEU A 7 21.05 -1.55 -9.13
CA LEU A 7 20.60 -0.74 -8.00
C LEU A 7 21.10 0.71 -8.11
N LYS A 8 22.39 0.92 -8.41
CA LYS A 8 22.93 2.27 -8.58
C LYS A 8 22.21 3.05 -9.67
N LYS A 9 21.95 2.42 -10.83
CA LYS A 9 21.21 3.05 -11.93
C LYS A 9 19.78 3.39 -11.51
N ALA A 10 19.11 2.49 -10.80
CA ALA A 10 17.76 2.72 -10.29
C ALA A 10 17.72 3.87 -9.27
N LEU A 11 18.70 3.95 -8.36
CA LEU A 11 18.82 5.05 -7.39
C LEU A 11 19.07 6.41 -8.06
N ILE A 12 19.85 6.45 -9.14
CA ILE A 12 20.03 7.69 -9.92
C ILE A 12 18.71 8.12 -10.54
N ARG A 13 17.97 7.19 -11.15
CA ARG A 13 16.67 7.48 -11.78
C ARG A 13 15.61 7.96 -10.80
N LEU A 14 15.63 7.42 -9.58
CA LEU A 14 14.76 7.88 -8.49
C LEU A 14 14.93 9.38 -8.20
N GLN A 15 16.13 9.94 -8.34
CA GLN A 15 16.37 11.39 -8.15
C GLN A 15 15.69 12.25 -9.22
N PHE A 16 15.28 11.66 -10.34
CA PHE A 16 14.60 12.33 -11.45
C PHE A 16 13.11 11.98 -11.53
N GLY A 17 12.54 11.35 -10.50
CA GLY A 17 11.12 10.98 -10.49
C GLY A 17 10.79 9.69 -11.25
N ASP A 18 11.77 8.99 -11.83
CA ASP A 18 11.56 7.70 -12.51
C ASP A 18 11.72 6.55 -11.50
N TYR A 19 10.62 6.23 -10.82
CA TYR A 19 10.60 5.25 -9.74
C TYR A 19 10.44 3.81 -10.23
N LEU A 20 9.86 3.61 -11.42
CA LEU A 20 9.45 2.30 -11.92
C LEU A 20 10.60 1.27 -11.95
N PRO A 21 11.81 1.61 -12.45
CA PRO A 21 12.93 0.67 -12.49
C PRO A 21 13.39 0.19 -11.12
N LEU A 22 13.27 1.04 -10.10
CA LEU A 22 13.60 0.64 -8.73
C LEU A 22 12.56 -0.34 -8.18
N VAL A 23 11.29 0.06 -8.23
CA VAL A 23 10.21 -0.68 -7.57
C VAL A 23 9.86 -1.98 -8.29
N GLN A 24 10.16 -2.11 -9.59
CA GLN A 24 10.02 -3.38 -10.30
C GLN A 24 11.11 -4.39 -9.92
N ALA A 25 12.33 -3.91 -9.68
CA ALA A 25 13.51 -4.76 -9.56
C ALA A 25 13.86 -5.13 -8.12
N PHE A 26 13.42 -4.35 -7.12
CA PHE A 26 13.82 -4.53 -5.73
C PHE A 26 12.61 -4.52 -4.80
N ASN A 27 12.57 -5.44 -3.82
CA ASN A 27 11.61 -5.34 -2.73
C ASN A 27 12.07 -4.26 -1.75
N TYR A 28 11.13 -3.61 -1.07
CA TYR A 28 11.47 -2.58 -0.09
C TYR A 28 12.37 -3.11 1.03
N GLN A 29 12.13 -4.34 1.49
CA GLN A 29 12.93 -4.98 2.54
C GLN A 29 14.41 -5.16 2.15
N ASP A 30 14.69 -5.45 0.88
CA ASP A 30 16.04 -5.66 0.37
C ASP A 30 16.87 -4.37 0.33
N LEU A 31 16.21 -3.21 0.40
CA LEU A 31 16.85 -1.90 0.35
C LEU A 31 17.28 -1.37 1.72
N ASP A 32 17.25 -2.19 2.78
CA ASP A 32 17.41 -1.76 4.18
C ASP A 32 18.57 -0.79 4.44
N LYS A 33 19.73 -1.05 3.83
CA LYS A 33 20.95 -0.23 3.98
C LYS A 33 20.85 1.16 3.33
N VAL A 34 19.93 1.33 2.39
CA VAL A 34 19.77 2.56 1.60
C VAL A 34 18.38 3.18 1.75
N LYS A 35 17.47 2.59 2.55
CA LYS A 35 16.10 3.09 2.76
C LYS A 35 16.06 4.56 3.16
N ASN A 36 16.98 5.00 4.02
CA ASN A 36 17.07 6.39 4.49
C ASN A 36 17.46 7.39 3.39
N GLN A 37 17.90 6.90 2.22
CA GLN A 37 18.25 7.71 1.05
C GLN A 37 17.17 7.67 -0.03
N LEU A 38 16.11 6.88 0.17
CA LEU A 38 14.99 6.81 -0.75
C LEU A 38 14.03 7.97 -0.47
N THR A 39 13.97 8.90 -1.42
CA THR A 39 13.01 10.00 -1.38
C THR A 39 12.07 9.87 -2.57
N PHE A 40 10.78 9.75 -2.31
CA PHE A 40 9.76 9.70 -3.35
C PHE A 40 8.93 10.99 -3.33
N ASN A 41 8.80 11.64 -4.48
CA ASN A 41 7.79 12.68 -4.65
C ASN A 41 6.46 12.02 -5.01
N PHE A 42 5.51 12.01 -4.08
CA PHE A 42 4.22 11.35 -4.25
C PHE A 42 3.45 11.79 -5.50
N ALA A 43 3.58 13.06 -5.88
CA ALA A 43 2.90 13.63 -7.04
C ALA A 43 3.38 13.02 -8.38
N GLU A 44 4.63 12.56 -8.42
CA GLU A 44 5.25 11.99 -9.62
C GLU A 44 5.05 10.48 -9.74
N ILE A 45 4.49 9.83 -8.72
CA ILE A 45 4.25 8.38 -8.75
C ILE A 45 3.14 8.08 -9.74
N THR A 46 3.50 7.40 -10.83
CA THR A 46 2.56 6.89 -11.83
C THR A 46 1.75 5.72 -11.29
N ASP A 47 0.60 5.43 -11.89
CA ASP A 47 -0.27 4.33 -11.45
C ASP A 47 0.44 2.97 -11.55
N GLN A 48 1.28 2.78 -12.57
CA GLN A 48 2.13 1.59 -12.70
C GLN A 48 3.18 1.50 -11.59
N ALA A 49 3.89 2.59 -11.31
CA ALA A 49 4.88 2.60 -10.23
C ALA A 49 4.20 2.33 -8.87
N ALA A 50 3.00 2.88 -8.65
CA ALA A 50 2.21 2.64 -7.45
C ALA A 50 1.84 1.16 -7.29
N PHE A 51 1.44 0.48 -8.37
CA PHE A 51 1.16 -0.97 -8.35
C PHE A 51 2.36 -1.77 -7.85
N TYR A 52 3.53 -1.57 -8.46
CA TYR A 52 4.74 -2.28 -8.04
C TYR A 52 5.22 -1.85 -6.65
N MET A 53 5.08 -0.58 -6.27
CA MET A 53 5.37 -0.12 -4.90
C MET A 53 4.55 -0.90 -3.86
N VAL A 54 3.25 -1.06 -4.10
CA VAL A 54 2.38 -1.80 -3.17
C VAL A 54 2.77 -3.28 -3.13
N ALA A 55 2.88 -3.94 -4.29
CA ALA A 55 3.26 -5.36 -4.38
C ALA A 55 4.62 -5.66 -3.71
N ARG A 56 5.55 -4.69 -3.75
CA ARG A 56 6.93 -4.86 -3.27
C ARG A 56 7.16 -4.33 -1.85
N GLY A 57 6.09 -4.00 -1.13
CA GLY A 57 6.13 -3.63 0.28
C GLY A 57 6.59 -2.19 0.56
N TYR A 58 6.56 -1.29 -0.43
CA TYR A 58 6.93 0.12 -0.23
C TYR A 58 5.87 0.92 0.55
N LEU A 59 4.70 0.34 0.84
CA LEU A 59 3.74 0.97 1.76
C LEU A 59 4.37 1.27 3.14
N ALA A 60 5.34 0.47 3.58
CA ALA A 60 6.09 0.69 4.81
C ALA A 60 6.97 1.95 4.80
N HIS A 61 7.27 2.52 3.63
CA HIS A 61 8.00 3.79 3.53
C HIS A 61 7.15 4.99 3.95
N TRP A 62 5.83 4.91 3.80
CA TRP A 62 4.93 6.04 4.02
C TRP A 62 4.35 5.99 5.43
N GLU A 63 4.48 7.08 6.17
CA GLU A 63 3.81 7.20 7.49
C GLU A 63 2.36 7.64 7.35
N SER A 64 2.05 8.47 6.35
CA SER A 64 0.70 9.02 6.15
C SER A 64 -0.27 7.93 5.68
N PRO A 65 -1.35 7.67 6.45
CA PRO A 65 -2.38 6.71 6.03
C PRO A 65 -3.05 7.09 4.71
N TYR A 66 -3.21 8.40 4.46
CA TYR A 66 -3.79 8.92 3.22
C TYR A 66 -2.89 8.61 2.01
N GLN A 67 -1.57 8.76 2.16
CA GLN A 67 -0.64 8.42 1.08
C GLN A 67 -0.61 6.92 0.79
N LYS A 68 -0.65 6.07 1.84
CA LYS A 68 -0.76 4.62 1.67
C LYS A 68 -2.02 4.26 0.87
N GLU A 69 -3.16 4.81 1.27
CA GLU A 69 -4.43 4.55 0.62
C GLU A 69 -4.45 5.04 -0.84
N SER A 70 -3.95 6.25 -1.09
CA SER A 70 -3.89 6.82 -2.43
C SER A 70 -2.94 6.03 -3.35
N LEU A 71 -1.85 5.46 -2.81
CA LEU A 71 -0.99 4.51 -3.54
C LEU A 71 -1.74 3.25 -3.93
N VAL A 72 -2.49 2.67 -3.01
CA VAL A 72 -3.30 1.48 -3.31
C VAL A 72 -4.34 1.80 -4.38
N ARG A 73 -5.05 2.93 -4.31
CA ARG A 73 -5.99 3.33 -5.37
C ARG A 73 -5.33 3.46 -6.74
N LYS A 74 -4.19 4.15 -6.81
CA LYS A 74 -3.42 4.31 -8.06
C LYS A 74 -3.00 2.95 -8.62
N GLY A 75 -2.38 2.11 -7.78
CA GLY A 75 -1.93 0.79 -8.19
C GLY A 75 -3.07 -0.14 -8.62
N ASN A 76 -4.20 -0.08 -7.92
CA ASN A 76 -5.37 -0.88 -8.25
C ASN A 76 -6.00 -0.44 -9.59
N ARG A 77 -6.04 0.86 -9.89
CA ARG A 77 -6.47 1.34 -11.22
C ARG A 77 -5.59 0.75 -12.32
N TYR A 78 -4.26 0.82 -12.17
CA TYR A 78 -3.34 0.22 -13.14
C TYR A 78 -3.61 -1.27 -13.34
N ARG A 79 -3.78 -2.03 -12.24
CA ARG A 79 -4.09 -3.47 -12.28
C ARG A 79 -5.39 -3.77 -13.01
N GLN A 80 -6.44 -2.97 -12.80
CA GLN A 80 -7.74 -3.17 -13.47
C GLN A 80 -7.69 -2.85 -14.97
N ASP A 81 -6.87 -1.88 -15.36
CA ASP A 81 -6.77 -1.41 -16.75
C ASP A 81 -5.74 -2.21 -17.58
N ASN A 82 -4.91 -3.05 -16.96
CA ASN A 82 -3.78 -3.71 -17.61
C ASN A 82 -3.70 -5.18 -17.24
N ARG A 83 -3.25 -6.01 -18.19
CA ARG A 83 -2.87 -7.39 -17.88
C ARG A 83 -1.54 -7.40 -17.14
N VAL A 84 -1.57 -7.70 -15.85
CA VAL A 84 -0.39 -7.87 -15.01
C VAL A 84 -0.02 -9.35 -14.89
N VAL A 85 1.15 -9.63 -14.31
CA VAL A 85 1.59 -11.00 -14.02
C VAL A 85 0.93 -11.47 -12.73
N ASP A 86 0.28 -12.63 -12.78
CA ASP A 86 -0.52 -13.19 -11.68
C ASP A 86 0.22 -13.17 -10.33
N GLU A 87 1.50 -13.59 -10.29
CA GLU A 87 2.30 -13.59 -9.05
C GLU A 87 2.44 -12.18 -8.43
N VAL A 88 2.61 -11.14 -9.25
CA VAL A 88 2.76 -9.76 -8.76
C VAL A 88 1.42 -9.17 -8.35
N GLU A 89 0.34 -9.62 -9.01
CA GLU A 89 -1.02 -9.30 -8.62
C GLU A 89 -1.38 -9.91 -7.25
N ASP A 90 -1.01 -11.16 -7.01
CA ASP A 90 -1.20 -11.80 -5.70
C ASP A 90 -0.41 -11.07 -4.61
N ASP A 91 0.85 -10.70 -4.87
CA ASP A 91 1.66 -9.88 -3.97
C ASP A 91 1.00 -8.52 -3.66
N PHE A 92 0.42 -7.88 -4.68
CA PHE A 92 -0.34 -6.65 -4.52
C PHE A 92 -1.55 -6.84 -3.60
N LEU A 93 -2.38 -7.85 -3.88
CA LEU A 93 -3.60 -8.13 -3.11
C LEU A 93 -3.27 -8.47 -1.66
N GLU A 94 -2.21 -9.24 -1.41
CA GLU A 94 -1.77 -9.56 -0.06
C GLU A 94 -1.23 -8.33 0.67
N ALA A 95 -0.45 -7.47 0.02
CA ALA A 95 0.01 -6.22 0.63
C ALA A 95 -1.16 -5.28 1.00
N VAL A 96 -2.18 -5.20 0.15
CA VAL A 96 -3.41 -4.43 0.42
C VAL A 96 -4.20 -5.02 1.58
N TRP A 97 -4.30 -6.35 1.65
CA TRP A 97 -4.93 -7.05 2.76
C TRP A 97 -4.25 -6.77 4.09
N GLN A 98 -2.92 -6.92 4.16
CA GLN A 98 -2.14 -6.66 5.37
C GLN A 98 -2.29 -5.21 5.84
N ALA A 99 -2.27 -4.25 4.90
CA ALA A 99 -2.49 -2.84 5.23
C ALA A 99 -3.88 -2.60 5.85
N TYR A 100 -4.93 -3.22 5.33
CA TYR A 100 -6.29 -3.09 5.89
C TYR A 100 -6.41 -3.70 7.28
N VAL A 101 -5.85 -4.89 7.50
CA VAL A 101 -5.84 -5.53 8.83
C VAL A 101 -5.15 -4.62 9.85
N GLN A 102 -3.99 -4.06 9.50
CA GLN A 102 -3.29 -3.11 10.36
C GLN A 102 -4.16 -1.90 10.72
N VAL A 103 -4.87 -1.30 9.74
CA VAL A 103 -5.77 -0.16 10.01
C VAL A 103 -6.89 -0.55 10.98
N LYS A 104 -7.43 -1.77 10.87
CA LYS A 104 -8.48 -2.27 11.78
C LYS A 104 -7.97 -2.50 13.19
N GLU A 105 -6.81 -3.12 13.33
CA GLU A 105 -6.18 -3.37 14.63
C GLU A 105 -5.82 -2.04 15.35
N GLU A 106 -5.32 -1.05 14.60
CA GLU A 106 -5.02 0.28 15.12
C GLU A 106 -6.28 0.99 15.62
N ALA A 107 -7.40 0.91 14.88
CA ALA A 107 -8.68 1.49 15.28
C ALA A 107 -9.22 0.85 16.58
N GLN A 108 -9.24 -0.48 16.66
CA GLN A 108 -9.67 -1.22 17.85
C GLN A 108 -8.81 -0.88 19.08
N SER A 109 -7.50 -0.73 18.90
CA SER A 109 -6.56 -0.38 19.97
C SER A 109 -6.79 1.05 20.50
N GLN A 110 -7.16 1.99 19.62
CA GLN A 110 -7.46 3.37 20.01
C GLN A 110 -8.79 3.50 20.75
N ASP A 111 -9.83 2.77 20.34
CA ASP A 111 -11.13 2.73 21.04
C ASP A 111 -10.99 2.13 22.45
N SER A 112 -10.08 1.18 22.62
CA SER A 112 -9.77 0.58 23.93
C SER A 112 -9.03 1.54 24.87
N ALA A 113 -8.29 2.52 24.33
CA ALA A 113 -7.45 3.45 25.09
C ALA A 113 -8.08 4.83 25.32
N ARG A 114 -9.06 5.23 24.51
CA ARG A 114 -9.74 6.52 24.60
C ARG A 114 -11.24 6.30 24.75
N GLY A 115 -11.70 6.24 26.00
CA GLY A 115 -13.11 6.53 26.26
C GLY A 115 -13.45 7.90 25.64
N GLN A 116 -14.37 7.91 24.68
CA GLN A 116 -14.86 9.07 23.90
C GLN A 116 -14.03 9.51 22.67
N SER A 117 -14.41 8.89 21.55
CA SER A 117 -14.61 9.44 20.19
C SER A 117 -14.23 10.92 19.96
N VAL A 118 -13.06 11.15 19.36
CA VAL A 118 -12.83 12.34 18.52
C VAL A 118 -13.09 11.93 17.08
N ILE A 119 -14.35 12.08 16.65
CA ILE A 119 -14.73 11.91 15.24
C ILE A 119 -14.27 13.18 14.51
N THR A 120 -13.09 13.12 13.92
CA THR A 120 -12.59 14.17 13.03
C THR A 120 -13.44 14.19 11.76
N ARG A 121 -13.82 15.39 11.28
CA ARG A 121 -14.76 15.65 10.17
C ARG A 121 -14.36 15.14 8.77
N HIS A 122 -13.19 14.53 8.63
CA HIS A 122 -12.81 13.72 7.47
C HIS A 122 -13.05 12.26 7.86
N GLY A 123 -13.80 11.49 7.07
CA GLY A 123 -14.12 10.10 7.39
C GLY A 123 -12.92 9.37 8.01
N SER A 124 -13.16 8.61 9.09
CA SER A 124 -12.08 7.91 9.79
C SER A 124 -11.23 7.12 8.79
N GLN A 125 -9.93 6.99 9.06
CA GLN A 125 -9.02 6.19 8.23
C GLN A 125 -9.64 4.82 7.91
N GLU A 126 -10.30 4.21 8.90
CA GLU A 126 -11.11 3.02 8.73
C GLU A 126 -12.19 3.14 7.65
N SER A 127 -13.02 4.18 7.66
CA SER A 127 -14.07 4.37 6.65
C SER A 127 -13.52 4.48 5.21
N ILE A 128 -12.35 5.10 5.05
CA ILE A 128 -11.69 5.24 3.74
C ILE A 128 -11.22 3.86 3.24
N TRP A 129 -10.60 3.06 4.12
CA TRP A 129 -10.14 1.72 3.81
C TRP A 129 -11.29 0.72 3.61
N GLU A 130 -12.39 0.85 4.34
CA GLU A 130 -13.64 0.11 4.11
C GLU A 130 -14.19 0.38 2.70
N GLN A 131 -14.26 1.65 2.31
CA GLN A 131 -14.73 2.01 0.97
C GLN A 131 -13.79 1.49 -0.11
N LEU A 132 -12.46 1.59 0.09
CA LEU A 132 -11.47 1.02 -0.81
C LEU A 132 -11.66 -0.48 -1.01
N MET A 133 -11.87 -1.23 0.08
CA MET A 133 -12.07 -2.68 0.01
C MET A 133 -13.39 -3.07 -0.64
N ARG A 134 -14.45 -2.27 -0.41
CA ARG A 134 -15.78 -2.52 -0.97
C ARG A 134 -15.84 -2.27 -2.47
N ASP A 135 -15.30 -1.14 -2.91
CA ASP A 135 -15.50 -0.62 -4.26
C ASP A 135 -14.26 -0.82 -5.16
N GLY A 136 -13.08 -0.89 -4.56
CA GLY A 136 -11.80 -0.91 -5.27
C GLY A 136 -11.26 -2.32 -5.51
N VAL A 137 -11.33 -3.22 -4.53
CA VAL A 137 -10.63 -4.51 -4.56
C VAL A 137 -11.60 -5.68 -4.34
N PRO A 138 -12.45 -6.00 -5.34
CA PRO A 138 -13.49 -7.01 -5.20
C PRO A 138 -12.96 -8.41 -4.83
N GLU A 139 -11.72 -8.71 -5.20
CA GLU A 139 -11.03 -9.98 -4.91
C GLU A 139 -10.88 -10.22 -3.40
N LEU A 140 -10.77 -9.14 -2.60
CA LEU A 140 -10.63 -9.22 -1.16
C LEU A 140 -11.96 -9.24 -0.41
N LYS A 141 -13.10 -9.06 -1.10
CA LYS A 141 -14.43 -8.97 -0.47
C LYS A 141 -14.73 -10.16 0.44
N GLN A 142 -14.41 -11.38 0.00
CA GLN A 142 -14.63 -12.57 0.81
C GLN A 142 -13.74 -12.60 2.06
N LYS A 143 -12.46 -12.22 1.94
CA LYS A 143 -11.53 -12.12 3.08
C LYS A 143 -12.01 -11.08 4.08
N VAL A 144 -12.50 -9.92 3.62
CA VAL A 144 -13.08 -8.86 4.46
C VAL A 144 -14.28 -9.37 5.23
N SER A 145 -15.26 -10.01 4.57
CA SER A 145 -16.44 -10.56 5.25
C SER A 145 -16.08 -11.61 6.30
N GLN A 146 -15.11 -12.49 6.01
CA GLN A 146 -14.64 -13.49 6.97
C GLN A 146 -13.96 -12.84 8.18
N TYR A 147 -13.10 -11.85 7.96
CA TYR A 147 -12.42 -11.13 9.03
C TYR A 147 -13.40 -10.39 9.94
N LYS A 148 -14.39 -9.70 9.36
CA LYS A 148 -15.45 -9.04 10.14
C LYS A 148 -16.22 -10.02 11.01
N ALA A 149 -16.63 -11.15 10.44
CA ALA A 149 -17.35 -12.20 11.18
C ALA A 149 -16.52 -12.80 12.33
N GLN A 150 -15.20 -13.00 12.12
CA GLN A 150 -14.30 -13.52 13.16
C GLN A 150 -14.05 -12.53 14.30
N ASN A 151 -14.03 -11.23 14.01
CA ASN A 151 -13.70 -10.19 14.97
C ASN A 151 -14.94 -9.48 15.55
N GLY A 152 -16.16 -9.95 15.24
CA GLY A 152 -17.40 -9.34 15.72
C GLY A 152 -17.61 -7.89 15.24
N LEU A 153 -17.04 -7.52 14.09
CA LEU A 153 -17.21 -6.21 13.48
C LEU A 153 -18.50 -6.25 12.64
N GLU A 154 -19.52 -5.48 13.02
CA GLU A 154 -20.77 -5.39 12.25
C GLU A 154 -20.53 -4.69 10.88
N ASP A 155 -21.37 -5.03 9.89
CA ASP A 155 -21.30 -4.50 8.50
C ASP A 155 -21.91 -3.10 8.34
#